data_AF-A0A534KE18-F1
#
_entry.id   AF-A0A534KE18-F1
#
_cell.length_a   1.000
_cell.length_b   1.000
_cell.length_c   1.000
_cell.angle_alpha   90.00
_cell.angle_beta   90.00
_cell.angle_gamma   90.00
#
_symmetry.space_group_name_H-M   'P 1'
#
loop_
_entity.id
_entity.type
_entity.pdbx_description
1 polymer ?
#
loop_
_entity_poly.entity_id
_entity_poly.type
_entity_poly.pdbx_seq_one_letter_code
_entity_poly.pdbx_strand_id
1 'polypeptide(L)'
;MRDLAGRNPPRAAGPGPPSRPPCRHGGPRCATRTSSRNPGSRSSEPNGPIKTSSARNPADIGRCASTFPVLRTDRGAAFRKKCPRNVYGPRDALLSVGRAWWKPLSLQERAGIACVVWAIALFILAVAAAIPGGPTAALTADDLRPIVGQSVHFDAAASAGHDQGLGRIVSYRFDFGDGAGTVEQIPPTAIHAYADVGARRATVTVRDARGNEGIASLTIDVRSVPTPTGPAPDLTPRAASTNPASPLEGQVVSVSITIVNHGGASAESATIDVYDERPNGTTVAIGQVVLGEPLSTGASTTVYSQSFLAVGVGEHTIRIVIGNVTPTESNTSDNTRKVAMTVRPSMGPGPTGGEIPFGTLAIIVGLLAAGIAALVGAATLLTRPRKRGPLEPPPAEPTDQSPPPLHPP
;
A
#
# COMPACT_ATOMS: atom_id res chain seq x y z
N MET A 1 17.44 30.03 -88.53
CA MET A 1 16.84 30.15 -89.88
C MET A 1 15.77 29.07 -90.02
N ARG A 2 14.52 29.51 -90.27
CA ARG A 2 13.33 28.78 -90.77
C ARG A 2 12.73 27.70 -89.85
N ASP A 3 11.62 27.88 -89.13
CA ASP A 3 10.21 28.19 -89.48
C ASP A 3 9.51 27.17 -90.39
N LEU A 4 8.43 26.54 -89.87
CA LEU A 4 7.08 26.52 -90.48
C LEU A 4 5.99 25.81 -89.61
N ALA A 5 5.01 26.61 -89.18
CA ALA A 5 3.53 26.42 -89.12
C ALA A 5 2.90 25.15 -88.50
N GLY A 6 1.80 25.20 -87.74
CA GLY A 6 0.91 26.29 -87.36
C GLY A 6 -0.45 25.78 -86.82
N ARG A 7 -1.27 26.74 -86.35
CA ARG A 7 -2.73 26.73 -86.05
C ARG A 7 -3.16 26.71 -84.58
N ASN A 8 -3.96 27.73 -84.27
CA ASN A 8 -4.80 28.03 -83.10
C ASN A 8 -6.03 28.80 -83.68
N PRO A 9 -7.16 29.07 -82.98
CA PRO A 9 -7.74 28.56 -81.72
C PRO A 9 -9.30 28.28 -81.92
N PRO A 10 -10.30 28.40 -80.98
CA PRO A 10 -10.50 29.38 -79.89
C PRO A 10 -11.03 28.87 -78.50
N ARG A 11 -10.99 29.83 -77.55
CA ARG A 11 -11.53 29.95 -76.17
C ARG A 11 -12.94 29.40 -75.85
N ALA A 12 -13.13 28.96 -74.60
CA ALA A 12 -14.17 29.39 -73.61
C ALA A 12 -13.95 28.66 -72.25
N ALA A 13 -13.58 29.33 -71.15
CA ALA A 13 -14.45 29.88 -70.08
C ALA A 13 -15.23 28.82 -69.25
N GLY A 14 -14.85 28.62 -67.98
CA GLY A 14 -15.65 27.92 -66.94
C GLY A 14 -16.86 28.75 -66.49
N PRO A 15 -17.86 28.18 -65.77
CA PRO A 15 -17.78 28.08 -64.28
C PRO A 15 -18.67 26.95 -63.66
N GLY A 16 -18.71 26.80 -62.32
CA GLY A 16 -19.92 26.32 -61.62
C GLY A 16 -19.74 25.35 -60.42
N PRO A 17 -20.40 25.59 -59.26
CA PRO A 17 -20.21 24.85 -58.00
C PRO A 17 -21.21 23.67 -57.83
N PRO A 18 -21.03 22.77 -56.84
CA PRO A 18 -22.05 21.77 -56.52
C PRO A 18 -23.12 22.30 -55.55
N SER A 19 -24.37 22.09 -55.96
CA SER A 19 -25.64 22.35 -55.30
C SER A 19 -26.01 21.36 -54.17
N ARG A 20 -26.62 21.88 -53.10
CA ARG A 20 -27.60 21.20 -52.20
C ARG A 20 -29.05 21.60 -52.63
N PRO A 21 -30.21 21.16 -52.05
CA PRO A 21 -30.61 20.10 -51.08
C PRO A 21 -31.89 19.31 -51.58
N PRO A 22 -32.80 18.72 -50.73
CA PRO A 22 -33.81 19.50 -49.99
C PRO A 22 -34.17 19.02 -48.57
N CYS A 23 -34.94 19.87 -47.90
CA CYS A 23 -35.33 19.93 -46.49
C CYS A 23 -36.47 18.98 -46.06
N ARG A 24 -36.68 18.84 -44.74
CA ARG A 24 -38.04 18.94 -44.16
C ARG A 24 -38.06 19.65 -42.79
N HIS A 25 -39.05 20.55 -42.70
CA HIS A 25 -39.57 21.43 -41.64
C HIS A 25 -39.49 20.93 -40.18
N GLY A 26 -39.51 21.78 -39.14
CA GLY A 26 -39.82 23.21 -39.05
C GLY A 26 -39.53 23.79 -37.65
N GLY A 27 -39.38 25.12 -37.58
CA GLY A 27 -39.13 25.89 -36.34
C GLY A 27 -40.41 26.14 -35.50
N PRO A 28 -40.58 27.28 -34.77
CA PRO A 28 -39.70 28.47 -34.77
C PRO A 28 -39.54 29.27 -33.44
N ARG A 29 -38.62 30.26 -33.48
CA ARG A 29 -38.59 31.58 -32.76
C ARG A 29 -38.27 31.55 -31.24
N CYS A 30 -37.50 32.47 -30.68
CA CYS A 30 -37.31 33.90 -30.96
C CYS A 30 -35.86 34.37 -30.81
N ALA A 31 -35.53 35.43 -31.54
CA ALA A 31 -34.26 36.13 -31.56
C ALA A 31 -34.42 37.55 -30.97
N THR A 32 -33.27 38.22 -30.89
CA THR A 32 -33.05 39.68 -30.77
C THR A 32 -33.26 40.26 -29.35
N ARG A 33 -32.49 41.23 -28.85
CA ARG A 33 -31.58 42.18 -29.51
C ARG A 33 -30.61 42.79 -28.49
N THR A 34 -29.47 43.21 -29.03
CA THR A 34 -28.37 44.03 -28.53
C THR A 34 -28.75 45.43 -28.00
N SER A 35 -27.95 45.95 -27.04
CA SER A 35 -27.52 47.37 -26.88
C SER A 35 -26.86 47.56 -25.49
N SER A 36 -25.53 47.69 -25.37
CA SER A 36 -24.76 48.95 -25.30
C SER A 36 -24.95 49.80 -24.03
N ARG A 37 -23.91 49.89 -23.19
CA ARG A 37 -23.22 51.13 -22.71
C ARG A 37 -22.36 50.88 -21.45
N ASN A 38 -21.07 51.18 -21.56
CA ASN A 38 -20.24 51.74 -20.48
C ASN A 38 -20.28 53.29 -20.66
N PRO A 39 -20.01 54.18 -19.67
CA PRO A 39 -18.81 54.18 -18.82
C PRO A 39 -18.99 54.80 -17.39
N GLY A 40 -17.94 54.83 -16.54
CA GLY A 40 -17.92 55.76 -15.40
C GLY A 40 -16.98 55.44 -14.22
N SER A 41 -15.92 56.26 -14.11
CA SER A 41 -14.83 56.33 -13.13
C SER A 41 -15.18 56.88 -11.72
N ARG A 42 -14.39 56.51 -10.69
CA ARG A 42 -13.73 57.33 -9.62
C ARG A 42 -13.50 56.50 -8.35
N SER A 43 -12.26 56.17 -7.96
CA SER A 43 -11.27 56.97 -7.20
C SER A 43 -11.64 57.25 -5.74
N SER A 44 -10.96 56.57 -4.80
CA SER A 44 -10.33 57.17 -3.61
C SER A 44 -9.68 56.12 -2.71
N GLU A 45 -8.38 55.86 -2.91
CA GLU A 45 -7.43 55.86 -1.76
C GLU A 45 -7.19 57.34 -1.37
N PRO A 46 -6.74 57.65 -0.14
CA PRO A 46 -5.29 57.80 0.01
C PRO A 46 -4.69 57.51 1.42
N ASN A 47 -3.37 57.23 1.38
CA ASN A 47 -2.33 57.44 2.39
C ASN A 47 -2.31 56.46 3.58
N GLY A 48 -1.36 55.51 3.72
CA GLY A 48 0.10 55.58 3.53
C GLY A 48 0.80 56.09 4.82
N PRO A 49 2.13 55.95 5.04
CA PRO A 49 3.08 55.07 4.34
C PRO A 49 4.30 54.58 5.19
N ILE A 50 5.19 53.77 4.56
CA ILE A 50 6.69 53.82 4.66
C ILE A 50 7.35 53.24 5.96
N LYS A 51 8.42 52.42 5.97
CA LYS A 51 9.40 51.92 4.98
C LYS A 51 10.32 50.86 5.62
N THR A 52 10.77 49.89 4.81
CA THR A 52 12.14 49.33 4.62
C THR A 52 12.89 48.72 5.83
N SER A 53 13.73 47.69 5.74
CA SER A 53 14.64 47.27 4.65
C SER A 53 15.23 45.87 4.90
N SER A 54 15.48 45.18 3.78
CA SER A 54 16.74 44.50 3.40
C SER A 54 17.33 43.32 4.20
N ALA A 55 17.52 42.25 3.42
CA ALA A 55 18.22 40.99 3.64
C ALA A 55 19.68 41.03 4.13
N ARG A 56 20.07 39.99 4.90
CA ARG A 56 21.23 39.08 4.62
C ARG A 56 21.24 37.85 5.56
N ASN A 57 21.52 36.67 5.00
CA ASN A 57 21.71 35.33 5.61
C ASN A 57 23.22 35.13 5.95
N PRO A 58 23.72 33.99 6.50
CA PRO A 58 23.22 33.01 7.49
C PRO A 58 24.27 32.65 8.60
N ALA A 59 23.94 31.65 9.44
CA ALA A 59 24.76 30.84 10.38
C ALA A 59 24.99 31.39 11.80
N ASP A 60 24.28 30.82 12.80
CA ASP A 60 24.91 29.92 13.80
C ASP A 60 23.88 29.26 14.76
N ILE A 61 24.07 27.94 14.89
CA ILE A 61 23.88 27.00 16.01
C ILE A 61 23.08 27.45 17.26
N GLY A 62 22.13 26.61 17.71
CA GLY A 62 21.86 26.44 19.15
C GLY A 62 20.41 26.13 19.56
N ARG A 63 20.22 24.96 20.16
CA ARG A 63 18.94 24.39 20.67
C ARG A 63 18.20 25.31 21.65
N CYS A 64 16.87 25.40 21.49
CA CYS A 64 15.97 26.00 22.46
C CYS A 64 15.44 24.95 23.46
N ALA A 65 15.66 25.20 24.75
CA ALA A 65 14.84 24.71 25.85
C ALA A 65 14.47 25.93 26.70
N SER A 66 13.19 26.29 26.72
CA SER A 66 12.67 27.43 27.47
C SER A 66 11.86 26.96 28.67
N THR A 67 12.27 27.46 29.83
CA THR A 67 11.53 27.43 31.11
C THR A 67 10.93 28.82 31.35
N PHE A 68 9.95 28.88 32.27
CA PHE A 68 9.44 30.02 33.08
C PHE A 68 8.07 30.58 32.69
N PRO A 69 7.27 31.14 33.64
CA PRO A 69 7.66 31.65 34.98
C PRO A 69 6.74 31.30 36.17
N VAL A 70 7.26 31.52 37.38
CA VAL A 70 6.50 31.59 38.65
C VAL A 70 6.56 33.02 39.17
N LEU A 71 5.40 33.60 39.46
CA LEU A 71 5.21 34.90 40.08
C LEU A 71 5.12 34.79 41.62
N ARG A 72 5.65 35.81 42.28
CA ARG A 72 5.79 36.00 43.72
C ARG A 72 4.68 36.94 44.22
N THR A 73 4.03 36.61 45.33
CA THR A 73 3.32 37.57 46.18
C THR A 73 3.56 37.26 47.66
N ASP A 74 3.43 38.30 48.46
CA ASP A 74 4.19 38.60 49.67
C ASP A 74 3.28 38.67 50.91
N ARG A 75 3.90 38.81 52.10
CA ARG A 75 3.40 39.19 53.43
C ARG A 75 3.01 38.10 54.43
N GLY A 76 3.66 38.20 55.60
CA GLY A 76 3.50 37.34 56.75
C GLY A 76 2.54 37.85 57.82
N ALA A 77 2.32 36.98 58.81
CA ALA A 77 1.88 37.33 60.15
C ALA A 77 2.39 36.25 61.11
N ALA A 78 3.11 36.69 62.14
CA ALA A 78 3.68 35.86 63.19
C ALA A 78 2.61 35.51 64.24
N PHE A 79 2.56 34.25 64.66
CA PHE A 79 2.00 33.87 65.95
C PHE A 79 2.90 32.82 66.61
N ARG A 80 3.62 33.27 67.65
CA ARG A 80 4.27 32.40 68.63
C ARG A 80 3.18 31.67 69.43
N LYS A 81 3.37 30.37 69.73
CA LYS A 81 3.44 29.86 71.11
C LYS A 81 3.62 28.34 71.18
N LYS A 82 4.61 27.98 72.02
CA LYS A 82 4.76 26.77 72.86
C LYS A 82 4.97 25.41 72.18
N CYS A 83 6.26 25.05 72.09
CA CYS A 83 6.70 23.71 72.48
C CYS A 83 6.85 23.64 74.01
N PRO A 84 6.51 22.53 74.67
CA PRO A 84 7.19 22.13 75.90
C PRO A 84 8.42 21.26 75.59
N ARG A 85 9.40 21.39 76.47
CA ARG A 85 10.77 20.84 76.45
C ARG A 85 10.85 19.39 76.92
N ASN A 86 11.93 18.74 76.43
CA ASN A 86 12.81 17.75 77.08
C ASN A 86 12.21 16.42 77.55
N VAL A 87 12.84 15.31 77.15
CA VAL A 87 13.72 14.47 78.00
C VAL A 87 14.68 13.67 77.10
N TYR A 88 15.89 13.41 77.62
CA TYR A 88 17.04 12.68 77.08
C TYR A 88 16.74 11.33 76.37
N GLY A 89 17.64 10.91 75.46
CA GLY A 89 17.62 9.62 74.73
C GLY A 89 17.67 8.36 75.61
N PRO A 90 17.67 7.13 75.03
CA PRO A 90 18.73 6.70 74.12
C PRO A 90 18.25 5.94 72.88
N ARG A 91 19.20 5.65 71.99
CA ARG A 91 19.05 4.79 70.81
C ARG A 91 18.55 3.39 71.21
N ASP A 92 17.78 2.81 70.31
CA ASP A 92 17.44 1.38 70.19
C ASP A 92 16.30 0.86 71.07
N ALA A 93 15.08 0.84 70.52
CA ALA A 93 14.09 -0.21 70.79
C ALA A 93 12.94 -0.22 69.76
N LEU A 94 12.82 -1.38 69.08
CA LEU A 94 11.56 -2.05 68.70
C LEU A 94 10.83 -1.64 67.40
N LEU A 95 11.25 -2.33 66.34
CA LEU A 95 10.44 -2.74 65.19
C LEU A 95 9.17 -3.49 65.64
N SER A 96 7.97 -2.89 65.60
CA SER A 96 6.73 -3.69 65.64
C SER A 96 5.46 -2.95 65.20
N VAL A 97 5.35 -2.51 63.95
CA VAL A 97 4.02 -2.48 63.29
C VAL A 97 4.22 -2.76 61.81
N GLY A 98 3.80 -3.95 61.36
CA GLY A 98 3.89 -4.27 59.93
C GLY A 98 3.71 -5.73 59.57
N ARG A 99 2.86 -6.49 60.28
CA ARG A 99 2.37 -7.78 59.79
C ARG A 99 0.98 -8.06 60.33
N ALA A 100 -0.02 -7.55 59.63
CA ALA A 100 -1.35 -8.09 59.70
C ALA A 100 -1.87 -8.18 58.25
N TRP A 101 -2.37 -9.36 57.88
CA TRP A 101 -3.16 -9.65 56.68
C TRP A 101 -2.44 -9.95 55.36
N TRP A 102 -1.60 -10.99 55.33
CA TRP A 102 -1.51 -11.88 54.16
C TRP A 102 -1.50 -13.32 54.66
N LYS A 103 -2.68 -13.93 54.82
CA LYS A 103 -2.72 -15.40 54.89
C LYS A 103 -2.35 -15.91 53.49
N PRO A 104 -1.37 -16.82 53.35
CA PRO A 104 -1.05 -17.38 52.06
C PRO A 104 -2.26 -18.17 51.57
N LEU A 105 -2.90 -17.71 50.49
CA LEU A 105 -4.01 -18.43 49.88
C LEU A 105 -3.59 -19.88 49.59
N SER A 106 -4.43 -20.82 49.99
CA SER A 106 -4.27 -22.23 49.70
C SER A 106 -4.23 -22.47 48.19
N LEU A 107 -3.63 -23.60 47.78
CA LEU A 107 -3.56 -23.97 46.35
C LEU A 107 -4.96 -24.03 45.70
N GLN A 108 -5.98 -24.43 46.48
CA GLN A 108 -7.38 -24.45 46.06
C GLN A 108 -7.96 -23.05 45.81
N GLU A 109 -7.68 -22.07 46.67
CA GLU A 109 -8.15 -20.69 46.48
C GLU A 109 -7.48 -20.02 45.28
N ARG A 110 -6.19 -20.29 45.06
CA ARG A 110 -5.45 -19.82 43.87
C ARG A 110 -5.99 -20.45 42.58
N ALA A 111 -6.30 -21.75 42.62
CA ALA A 111 -6.91 -22.45 41.50
C ALA A 111 -8.33 -21.91 41.21
N GLY A 112 -9.13 -21.66 42.25
CA GLY A 112 -10.46 -21.07 42.12
C GLY A 112 -10.43 -19.67 41.49
N ILE A 113 -9.54 -18.80 41.96
CA ILE A 113 -9.35 -17.46 41.38
C ILE A 113 -8.86 -17.56 39.94
N ALA A 114 -7.90 -18.44 39.64
CA ALA A 114 -7.43 -18.66 38.28
C ALA A 114 -8.56 -19.15 37.37
N CYS A 115 -9.40 -20.08 37.80
CA CYS A 115 -10.55 -20.56 37.04
C CYS A 115 -11.57 -19.45 36.77
N VAL A 116 -11.86 -18.58 37.74
CA VAL A 116 -12.77 -17.44 37.56
C VAL A 116 -12.16 -16.41 36.59
N VAL A 117 -10.87 -16.10 36.73
CA VAL A 117 -10.15 -15.20 35.81
C VAL A 117 -10.16 -15.75 34.39
N TRP A 118 -9.90 -17.06 34.23
CA TRP A 118 -9.98 -17.72 32.92
C TRP A 118 -11.40 -17.78 32.37
N ALA A 119 -12.42 -18.02 33.21
CA ALA A 119 -13.81 -18.01 32.78
C ALA A 119 -14.27 -16.62 32.33
N ILE A 120 -13.87 -15.56 33.06
CA ILE A 120 -14.11 -14.17 32.66
C ILE A 120 -13.34 -13.84 31.39
N ALA A 121 -12.07 -14.25 31.26
CA ALA A 121 -11.28 -14.04 30.05
C ALA A 121 -11.90 -14.75 28.83
N LEU A 122 -12.35 -16.00 29.00
CA LEU A 122 -13.04 -16.76 27.96
C LEU A 122 -14.42 -16.19 27.63
N PHE A 123 -15.15 -15.67 28.62
CA PHE A 123 -16.42 -14.98 28.40
C PHE A 123 -16.21 -13.65 27.65
N ILE A 124 -15.20 -12.86 28.02
CA ILE A 124 -14.82 -11.64 27.30
C ILE A 124 -14.37 -11.99 25.88
N LEU A 125 -13.59 -13.06 25.69
CA LEU A 125 -13.16 -13.54 24.37
C LEU A 125 -14.36 -14.01 23.53
N ALA A 126 -15.32 -14.70 24.12
CA ALA A 126 -16.54 -15.15 23.45
C ALA A 126 -17.47 -13.98 23.10
N VAL A 127 -17.61 -12.99 23.98
CA VAL A 127 -18.36 -11.76 23.71
C VAL A 127 -17.65 -10.92 22.62
N ALA A 128 -16.32 -10.86 22.62
CA ALA A 128 -15.54 -10.20 21.57
C ALA A 128 -15.66 -10.92 20.21
N ALA A 129 -15.73 -12.25 20.20
CA ALA A 129 -16.00 -13.04 18.99
C ALA A 129 -17.46 -12.99 18.52
N ALA A 130 -18.38 -12.47 19.35
CA ALA A 130 -19.80 -12.32 19.03
C ALA A 130 -20.19 -10.91 18.59
N ILE A 131 -19.23 -9.99 18.42
CA ILE A 131 -19.47 -8.71 17.77
C ILE A 131 -19.62 -8.99 16.26
N PRO A 132 -20.76 -8.68 15.62
CA PRO A 132 -20.95 -8.96 14.20
C PRO A 132 -19.86 -8.26 13.39
N GLY A 133 -19.01 -9.06 12.73
CA GLY A 133 -18.02 -8.53 11.81
C GLY A 133 -18.71 -7.89 10.62
N GLY A 134 -18.29 -6.67 10.25
CA GLY A 134 -18.70 -6.07 8.99
C GLY A 134 -18.12 -6.83 7.79
N PRO A 135 -18.58 -6.52 6.56
CA PRO A 135 -18.02 -7.14 5.37
C PRO A 135 -16.51 -6.83 5.24
N THR A 136 -15.75 -7.77 4.68
CA THR A 136 -14.36 -7.55 4.30
C THR A 136 -14.33 -6.90 2.92
N ALA A 137 -14.06 -5.60 2.87
CA ALA A 137 -13.91 -4.89 1.60
C ALA A 137 -12.57 -5.23 0.92
N ALA A 138 -12.60 -5.31 -0.40
CA ALA A 138 -11.43 -5.41 -1.26
C ALA A 138 -11.56 -4.38 -2.39
N LEU A 139 -10.45 -3.79 -2.81
CA LEU A 139 -10.41 -2.81 -3.88
C LEU A 139 -9.16 -3.00 -4.72
N THR A 140 -9.34 -3.09 -6.03
CA THR A 140 -8.28 -3.13 -7.04
C THR A 140 -8.54 -2.08 -8.11
N ALA A 141 -7.48 -1.71 -8.84
CA ALA A 141 -7.55 -0.85 -10.01
C ALA A 141 -6.66 -1.40 -11.12
N ASP A 142 -7.00 -1.13 -12.37
CA ASP A 142 -6.27 -1.56 -13.56
C ASP A 142 -4.96 -0.78 -13.78
N ASP A 143 -4.96 0.53 -13.51
CA ASP A 143 -3.78 1.39 -13.54
C ASP A 143 -3.62 2.19 -12.25
N LEU A 144 -2.52 1.94 -11.53
CA LEU A 144 -2.17 2.69 -10.32
C LEU A 144 -1.41 3.99 -10.61
N ARG A 145 -1.02 4.25 -11.86
CA ARG A 145 -0.20 5.40 -12.27
C ARG A 145 -0.69 6.07 -13.57
N PRO A 146 -1.99 6.42 -13.66
CA PRO A 146 -2.58 7.03 -14.85
C PRO A 146 -2.00 8.42 -15.11
N ILE A 147 -2.11 8.86 -16.36
CA ILE A 147 -1.90 10.27 -16.72
C ILE A 147 -3.21 11.04 -16.48
N VAL A 148 -3.14 12.32 -16.13
CA VAL A 148 -4.31 13.20 -16.03
C VAL A 148 -5.28 13.00 -17.20
N GLY A 149 -6.56 12.81 -16.90
CA GLY A 149 -7.63 12.57 -17.87
C GLY A 149 -7.78 11.12 -18.37
N GLN A 150 -6.84 10.21 -18.06
CA GLN A 150 -7.03 8.78 -18.32
C GLN A 150 -8.05 8.17 -17.36
N SER A 151 -8.90 7.28 -17.88
CA SER A 151 -9.87 6.55 -17.09
C SER A 151 -9.21 5.38 -16.37
N VAL A 152 -9.48 5.25 -15.08
CA VAL A 152 -9.08 4.13 -14.21
C VAL A 152 -10.33 3.32 -13.89
N HIS A 153 -10.25 2.00 -14.04
CA HIS A 153 -11.31 1.07 -13.66
C HIS A 153 -11.06 0.53 -12.25
N PHE A 154 -11.98 0.81 -11.34
CA PHE A 154 -11.98 0.32 -9.98
C PHE A 154 -12.89 -0.91 -9.87
N ASP A 155 -12.39 -1.95 -9.21
CA ASP A 155 -13.12 -3.19 -8.97
C ASP A 155 -13.06 -3.60 -7.49
N ALA A 156 -14.23 -3.78 -6.89
CA ALA A 156 -14.43 -4.22 -5.52
C ALA A 156 -15.13 -5.59 -5.43
N ALA A 157 -15.23 -6.35 -6.52
CA ALA A 157 -15.95 -7.62 -6.59
C ALA A 157 -15.36 -8.71 -5.70
N ALA A 158 -14.07 -8.62 -5.36
CA ALA A 158 -13.40 -9.50 -4.39
C ALA A 158 -13.81 -9.25 -2.92
N SER A 159 -14.67 -8.25 -2.66
CA SER A 159 -15.22 -8.00 -1.33
C SER A 159 -16.10 -9.17 -0.88
N ALA A 160 -15.97 -9.55 0.39
CA ALA A 160 -16.69 -10.67 0.97
C ALA A 160 -17.63 -10.22 2.08
N GLY A 161 -18.87 -10.70 2.02
CA GLY A 161 -19.79 -10.59 3.14
C GLY A 161 -19.28 -11.37 4.35
N HIS A 162 -19.73 -10.99 5.54
CA HIS A 162 -19.51 -11.75 6.76
C HIS A 162 -20.69 -12.70 7.02
N ASP A 163 -20.54 -13.69 7.91
CA ASP A 163 -21.59 -14.64 8.36
C ASP A 163 -22.35 -15.39 7.25
N GLN A 164 -22.10 -16.70 7.15
CA GLN A 164 -22.75 -17.73 6.32
C GLN A 164 -24.13 -17.38 5.68
N GLY A 165 -24.17 -16.42 4.75
CA GLY A 165 -25.33 -16.01 3.95
C GLY A 165 -26.12 -14.78 4.43
N LEU A 166 -26.00 -14.35 5.69
CA LEU A 166 -26.80 -13.21 6.23
C LEU A 166 -26.07 -11.87 6.18
N GLY A 167 -24.73 -11.84 6.06
CA GLY A 167 -23.96 -10.61 5.82
C GLY A 167 -23.65 -10.39 4.33
N ARG A 168 -24.57 -10.76 3.43
CA ARG A 168 -24.44 -10.51 1.99
C ARG A 168 -24.28 -9.01 1.74
N ILE A 169 -23.33 -8.64 0.90
CA ILE A 169 -23.12 -7.27 0.44
C ILE A 169 -24.32 -6.81 -0.41
N VAL A 170 -24.82 -5.61 -0.11
CA VAL A 170 -25.97 -5.01 -0.80
C VAL A 170 -25.63 -3.72 -1.53
N SER A 171 -24.56 -3.03 -1.15
CA SER A 171 -24.13 -1.81 -1.83
C SER A 171 -22.64 -1.53 -1.70
N TYR A 172 -22.15 -0.73 -2.65
CA TYR A 172 -20.81 -0.21 -2.75
C TYR A 172 -20.88 1.31 -2.91
N ARG A 173 -19.95 2.03 -2.30
CA ARG A 173 -19.76 3.47 -2.50
C ARG A 173 -18.28 3.76 -2.68
N PHE A 174 -17.90 4.36 -3.80
CA PHE A 174 -16.52 4.73 -4.09
C PHE A 174 -16.28 6.20 -3.77
N ASP A 175 -15.13 6.51 -3.21
CA ASP A 175 -14.58 7.86 -3.09
C ASP A 175 -13.19 7.82 -3.72
N PHE A 176 -12.95 8.65 -4.73
CA PHE A 176 -11.70 8.62 -5.50
C PHE A 176 -10.59 9.45 -4.84
N GLY A 177 -10.87 10.19 -3.76
CA GLY A 177 -9.88 10.95 -3.00
C GLY A 177 -9.50 12.31 -3.62
N ASP A 178 -10.27 12.78 -4.61
CA ASP A 178 -10.18 14.11 -5.21
C ASP A 178 -11.44 14.97 -4.98
N GLY A 179 -12.35 14.50 -4.12
CA GLY A 179 -13.64 15.11 -3.85
C GLY A 179 -14.77 14.58 -4.74
N ALA A 180 -14.46 13.73 -5.73
CA ALA A 180 -15.45 12.97 -6.48
C ALA A 180 -15.66 11.57 -5.87
N GLY A 181 -16.85 11.03 -6.08
CA GLY A 181 -17.24 9.71 -5.63
C GLY A 181 -18.57 9.28 -6.24
N THR A 182 -18.92 8.02 -6.03
CA THR A 182 -20.22 7.49 -6.42
C THR A 182 -21.23 7.67 -5.29
N VAL A 183 -22.52 7.65 -5.63
CA VAL A 183 -23.56 7.31 -4.67
C VAL A 183 -23.50 5.82 -4.32
N GLU A 184 -24.28 5.37 -3.35
CA GLU A 184 -24.46 3.93 -3.11
C GLU A 184 -25.01 3.27 -4.37
N GLN A 185 -24.37 2.17 -4.77
CA GLN A 185 -24.68 1.45 -5.99
C GLN A 185 -24.54 -0.07 -5.78
N ILE A 186 -25.24 -0.84 -6.61
CA ILE A 186 -25.18 -2.32 -6.58
C ILE A 186 -23.95 -2.84 -7.33
N PRO A 187 -23.57 -2.31 -8.51
CA PRO A 187 -22.37 -2.79 -9.21
C PRO A 187 -21.10 -2.57 -8.37
N PRO A 188 -20.22 -3.58 -8.28
CA PRO A 188 -18.96 -3.49 -7.53
C PRO A 188 -17.85 -2.79 -8.33
N THR A 189 -18.17 -2.11 -9.43
CA THR A 189 -17.21 -1.47 -10.31
C THR A 189 -17.53 0.01 -10.54
N ALA A 190 -16.49 0.80 -10.77
CA ALA A 190 -16.59 2.22 -11.05
C ALA A 190 -15.47 2.66 -12.00
N ILE A 191 -15.71 3.72 -12.78
CA ILE A 191 -14.70 4.32 -13.67
C ILE A 191 -14.53 5.78 -13.25
N HIS A 192 -13.29 6.23 -13.13
CA HIS A 192 -12.97 7.62 -12.81
C HIS A 192 -11.73 8.10 -13.53
N ALA A 193 -11.70 9.38 -13.87
CA ALA A 193 -10.55 10.04 -14.47
C ALA A 193 -10.16 11.26 -13.63
N TYR A 194 -8.89 11.32 -13.23
CA TYR A 194 -8.38 12.39 -12.38
C TYR A 194 -7.99 13.62 -13.20
N ALA A 195 -8.43 14.80 -12.74
CA ALA A 195 -8.15 16.07 -13.42
C ALA A 195 -6.79 16.69 -13.05
N ASP A 196 -6.26 16.34 -11.87
CA ASP A 196 -5.05 16.93 -11.31
C ASP A 196 -4.04 15.86 -10.92
N VAL A 197 -2.77 16.19 -11.09
CA VAL A 197 -1.64 15.33 -10.70
C VAL A 197 -1.54 15.13 -9.19
N GLY A 198 -0.90 14.03 -8.79
CA GLY A 198 -0.57 13.72 -7.40
C GLY A 198 -1.19 12.42 -6.92
N ALA A 199 -0.80 12.04 -5.70
CA ALA A 199 -1.31 10.84 -5.05
C ALA A 199 -2.76 11.04 -4.56
N ARG A 200 -3.63 10.11 -4.95
CA ARG A 200 -5.06 10.07 -4.59
C ARG A 200 -5.35 8.79 -3.84
N ARG A 201 -6.00 8.91 -2.68
CA ARG A 201 -6.39 7.75 -1.88
C ARG A 201 -7.82 7.35 -2.23
N ALA A 202 -7.96 6.47 -3.19
CA ALA A 202 -9.25 5.90 -3.55
C ALA A 202 -9.70 4.92 -2.47
N THR A 203 -10.97 4.99 -2.08
CA THR A 203 -11.59 4.11 -1.08
C THR A 203 -12.91 3.54 -1.62
N VAL A 204 -13.24 2.35 -1.16
CA VAL A 204 -14.58 1.77 -1.33
C VAL A 204 -15.15 1.46 0.04
N THR A 205 -16.38 1.90 0.27
CA THR A 205 -17.20 1.50 1.41
C THR A 205 -18.18 0.44 0.93
N VAL A 206 -18.17 -0.71 1.56
CA VAL A 206 -19.00 -1.86 1.23
C VAL A 206 -19.98 -2.07 2.37
N ARG A 207 -21.27 -2.20 2.07
CA ARG A 207 -22.30 -2.36 3.08
C ARG A 207 -23.05 -3.67 2.92
N ASP A 208 -23.24 -4.39 4.03
CA ASP A 208 -24.02 -5.62 4.06
C ASP A 208 -25.52 -5.37 4.29
N ALA A 209 -26.34 -6.42 4.16
CA ALA A 209 -27.79 -6.36 4.34
C ALA A 209 -28.23 -5.99 5.77
N ARG A 210 -27.33 -6.08 6.75
CA ARG A 210 -27.58 -5.69 8.15
C ARG A 210 -27.16 -4.25 8.42
N GLY A 211 -26.55 -3.59 7.44
CA GLY A 211 -26.09 -2.23 7.50
C GLY A 211 -24.67 -2.07 8.04
N ASN A 212 -23.92 -3.15 8.24
CA ASN A 212 -22.51 -3.07 8.63
C ASN A 212 -21.65 -2.66 7.44
N GLU A 213 -20.59 -1.93 7.70
CA GLU A 213 -19.69 -1.40 6.67
C GLU A 213 -18.27 -1.99 6.78
N GLY A 214 -17.64 -2.15 5.62
CA GLY A 214 -16.23 -2.48 5.45
C GLY A 214 -15.58 -1.47 4.50
N ILE A 215 -14.31 -1.14 4.73
CA ILE A 215 -13.59 -0.15 3.93
C ILE A 215 -12.29 -0.75 3.40
N ALA A 216 -12.04 -0.56 2.12
CA ALA A 216 -10.74 -0.82 1.49
C ALA A 216 -10.24 0.44 0.78
N SER A 217 -8.92 0.58 0.67
CA SER A 217 -8.28 1.74 0.05
C SER A 217 -7.06 1.36 -0.74
N LEU A 218 -6.80 2.08 -1.82
CA LEU A 218 -5.55 2.03 -2.58
C LEU A 218 -5.07 3.45 -2.92
N THR A 219 -3.79 3.57 -3.27
CA THR A 219 -3.20 4.85 -3.67
C THR A 219 -3.00 4.85 -5.19
N ILE A 220 -3.58 5.83 -5.88
CA ILE A 220 -3.36 6.13 -7.29
C ILE A 220 -2.37 7.29 -7.39
N ASP A 221 -1.26 7.12 -8.12
CA ASP A 221 -0.26 8.15 -8.38
C ASP A 221 -0.49 8.80 -9.75
N VAL A 222 -1.30 9.87 -9.79
CA VAL A 222 -1.69 10.53 -11.05
C VAL A 222 -0.54 11.39 -11.57
N ARG A 223 -0.12 11.15 -12.81
CA ARG A 223 1.03 11.81 -13.44
C ARG A 223 0.57 12.89 -14.43
N SER A 224 1.40 13.92 -14.61
CA SER A 224 1.17 14.92 -15.66
C SER A 224 1.31 14.29 -17.03
N VAL A 225 0.67 14.91 -18.03
CA VAL A 225 1.03 14.66 -19.42
C VAL A 225 2.51 15.02 -19.60
N PRO A 226 3.35 14.12 -20.12
CA PRO A 226 4.75 14.44 -20.38
C PRO A 226 4.83 15.63 -21.35
N THR A 227 5.48 16.71 -20.94
CA THR A 227 5.79 17.81 -21.86
C THR A 227 6.90 17.33 -22.80
N PRO A 228 6.75 17.53 -24.13
CA PRO A 228 7.80 17.16 -25.05
C PRO A 228 9.10 17.95 -24.78
N THR A 229 10.24 17.28 -24.89
CA THR A 229 11.57 17.87 -24.64
C THR A 229 12.05 18.79 -25.76
N GLY A 230 11.45 18.70 -26.95
CA GLY A 230 11.79 19.50 -28.12
C GLY A 230 10.88 19.20 -29.32
N PRO A 231 11.14 19.78 -30.51
CA PRO A 231 10.32 19.56 -31.70
C PRO A 231 10.64 18.25 -32.46
N ALA A 232 11.76 17.60 -32.16
CA ALA A 232 12.17 16.32 -32.74
C ALA A 232 11.75 15.15 -31.84
N PRO A 233 11.86 13.88 -32.31
CA PRO A 233 11.73 12.72 -31.43
C PRO A 233 12.84 12.70 -30.36
N ASP A 234 12.65 11.93 -29.29
CA ASP A 234 13.63 11.75 -28.20
C ASP A 234 13.36 10.39 -27.55
N LEU A 235 14.11 9.35 -27.94
CA LEU A 235 13.82 7.97 -27.53
C LEU A 235 14.72 7.52 -26.38
N THR A 236 14.10 7.19 -25.25
CA THR A 236 14.83 6.65 -24.10
C THR A 236 14.42 5.20 -23.82
N PRO A 237 15.38 4.27 -23.60
CA PRO A 237 15.10 2.96 -23.02
C PRO A 237 14.77 3.11 -21.52
N ARG A 238 13.47 3.32 -21.23
CA ARG A 238 12.99 3.65 -19.88
C ARG A 238 13.13 2.49 -18.90
N ALA A 239 12.83 1.27 -19.34
CA ALA A 239 12.91 0.07 -18.51
C ALA A 239 13.34 -1.12 -19.36
N ALA A 240 13.99 -2.09 -18.74
CA ALA A 240 14.25 -3.37 -19.36
C ALA A 240 14.45 -4.45 -18.28
N SER A 241 14.13 -5.69 -18.63
CA SER A 241 14.30 -6.86 -17.77
C SER A 241 14.59 -8.11 -18.59
N THR A 242 15.35 -9.04 -18.00
CA THR A 242 15.62 -10.35 -18.59
C THR A 242 14.60 -11.37 -18.11
N ASN A 243 14.24 -12.30 -19.00
CA ASN A 243 13.43 -13.47 -18.67
C ASN A 243 14.17 -14.74 -19.11
N PRO A 244 14.57 -15.62 -18.16
CA PRO A 244 14.47 -15.44 -16.70
C PRO A 244 15.41 -14.33 -16.18
N ALA A 245 15.08 -13.75 -15.02
CA ALA A 245 15.88 -12.69 -14.40
C ALA A 245 17.25 -13.17 -13.87
N SER A 246 17.36 -14.46 -13.55
CA SER A 246 18.60 -15.11 -13.09
C SER A 246 18.73 -16.50 -13.74
N PRO A 247 19.11 -16.56 -15.03
CA PRO A 247 19.23 -17.82 -15.76
C PRO A 247 20.29 -18.75 -15.18
N LEU A 248 20.12 -20.05 -15.37
CA LEU A 248 21.22 -21.01 -15.26
C LEU A 248 22.10 -20.94 -16.50
N GLU A 249 23.38 -21.28 -16.37
CA GLU A 249 24.29 -21.40 -17.51
C GLU A 249 23.74 -22.40 -18.53
N GLY A 250 23.73 -22.00 -19.81
CA GLY A 250 23.13 -22.74 -20.91
C GLY A 250 21.62 -22.54 -21.09
N GLN A 251 20.96 -21.74 -20.24
CA GLN A 251 19.53 -21.42 -20.40
C GLN A 251 19.32 -20.33 -21.45
N VAL A 252 18.20 -20.41 -22.19
CA VAL A 252 17.78 -19.38 -23.13
C VAL A 252 17.17 -18.19 -22.39
N VAL A 253 17.59 -16.99 -22.76
CA VAL A 253 17.19 -15.71 -22.17
C VAL A 253 16.61 -14.81 -23.26
N SER A 254 15.60 -14.02 -22.91
CA SER A 254 15.10 -12.90 -23.71
C SER A 254 15.10 -11.62 -22.88
N VAL A 255 15.24 -10.46 -23.53
CA VAL A 255 15.16 -9.15 -22.88
C VAL A 255 13.87 -8.46 -23.32
N SER A 256 13.06 -8.01 -22.37
CA SER A 256 11.96 -7.08 -22.63
C SER A 256 12.45 -5.65 -22.40
N ILE A 257 12.14 -4.72 -23.32
CA ILE A 257 12.66 -3.36 -23.33
C ILE A 257 11.50 -2.40 -23.57
N THR A 258 11.23 -1.52 -22.62
CA THR A 258 10.24 -0.44 -22.75
C THR A 258 10.93 0.84 -23.23
N ILE A 259 10.51 1.31 -24.39
CA ILE A 259 10.99 2.53 -25.05
C ILE A 259 9.92 3.60 -24.89
N VAL A 260 10.34 4.83 -24.62
CA VAL A 260 9.45 6.00 -24.49
C VAL A 260 9.94 7.10 -25.42
N ASN A 261 9.01 7.74 -26.13
CA ASN A 261 9.30 8.95 -26.89
C ASN A 261 8.98 10.20 -26.05
N HIS A 262 10.00 10.90 -25.60
CA HIS A 262 9.89 12.17 -24.89
C HIS A 262 9.84 13.39 -25.81
N GLY A 263 10.05 13.20 -27.12
CA GLY A 263 10.16 14.25 -28.10
C GLY A 263 8.82 14.72 -28.64
N GLY A 264 8.80 15.90 -29.25
CA GLY A 264 7.61 16.56 -29.80
C GLY A 264 7.21 16.11 -31.20
N ALA A 265 7.96 15.16 -31.78
CA ALA A 265 7.61 14.50 -33.03
C ALA A 265 7.60 12.98 -32.87
N SER A 266 6.84 12.31 -33.72
CA SER A 266 6.81 10.85 -33.80
C SER A 266 8.16 10.31 -34.29
N ALA A 267 8.68 9.26 -33.64
CA ALA A 267 9.77 8.48 -34.18
C ALA A 267 9.19 7.44 -35.15
N GLU A 268 9.45 7.59 -36.46
CA GLU A 268 8.97 6.69 -37.51
C GLU A 268 9.71 5.34 -37.50
N SER A 269 11.01 5.37 -37.20
CA SER A 269 11.84 4.17 -37.07
C SER A 269 12.99 4.41 -36.10
N ALA A 270 13.47 3.35 -35.47
CA ALA A 270 14.70 3.35 -34.68
C ALA A 270 15.31 1.94 -34.65
N THR A 271 16.61 1.84 -34.43
CA THR A 271 17.30 0.58 -34.15
C THR A 271 17.62 0.48 -32.66
N ILE A 272 17.52 -0.72 -32.12
CA ILE A 272 17.81 -1.03 -30.72
C ILE A 272 18.83 -2.15 -30.71
N ASP A 273 20.07 -1.79 -30.39
CA ASP A 273 21.19 -2.71 -30.28
C ASP A 273 21.30 -3.22 -28.84
N VAL A 274 21.40 -4.54 -28.70
CA VAL A 274 21.50 -5.20 -27.39
C VAL A 274 22.82 -5.95 -27.29
N TYR A 275 23.57 -5.69 -26.22
CA TYR A 275 24.86 -6.29 -25.93
C TYR A 275 24.87 -6.95 -24.56
N ASP A 276 25.58 -8.06 -24.44
CA ASP A 276 25.93 -8.73 -23.19
C ASP A 276 27.39 -8.37 -22.82
N GLU A 277 27.58 -7.48 -21.85
CA GLU A 277 28.88 -7.18 -21.24
C GLU A 277 29.13 -8.19 -20.11
N ARG A 278 30.05 -9.13 -20.36
CA ARG A 278 30.33 -10.26 -19.48
C ARG A 278 31.30 -9.90 -18.35
N PRO A 279 31.33 -10.67 -17.25
CA PRO A 279 32.23 -10.42 -16.12
C PRO A 279 33.72 -10.41 -16.50
N ASN A 280 34.10 -11.13 -17.56
CA ASN A 280 35.46 -11.18 -18.09
C ASN A 280 35.85 -9.97 -18.96
N GLY A 281 34.96 -8.98 -19.12
CA GLY A 281 35.15 -7.79 -19.95
C GLY A 281 34.82 -7.98 -21.43
N THR A 282 34.46 -9.19 -21.88
CA THR A 282 34.00 -9.41 -23.26
C THR A 282 32.62 -8.81 -23.46
N THR A 283 32.42 -8.10 -24.57
CA THR A 283 31.09 -7.65 -25.00
C THR A 283 30.63 -8.48 -26.19
N VAL A 284 29.45 -9.09 -26.08
CA VAL A 284 28.85 -9.92 -27.14
C VAL A 284 27.58 -9.24 -27.65
N ALA A 285 27.44 -9.07 -28.96
CA ALA A 285 26.19 -8.59 -29.54
C ALA A 285 25.12 -9.69 -29.46
N ILE A 286 23.99 -9.39 -28.82
CA ILE A 286 22.82 -10.28 -28.77
C ILE A 286 22.03 -10.13 -30.07
N GLY A 287 21.85 -8.90 -30.55
CA GLY A 287 21.14 -8.61 -31.78
C GLY A 287 20.66 -7.17 -31.88
N GLN A 288 20.12 -6.83 -33.05
CA GLN A 288 19.49 -5.54 -33.33
C GLN A 288 17.99 -5.75 -33.54
N VAL A 289 17.17 -4.93 -32.88
CA VAL A 289 15.72 -4.88 -33.04
C VAL A 289 15.35 -3.58 -33.75
N VAL A 290 14.31 -3.59 -34.58
CA VAL A 290 13.77 -2.39 -35.22
C VAL A 290 12.43 -2.05 -34.57
N LEU A 291 12.18 -0.76 -34.38
CA LEU A 291 10.88 -0.27 -33.94
C LEU A 291 9.81 -0.66 -34.98
N GLY A 292 8.81 -1.45 -34.56
CA GLY A 292 7.83 -2.03 -35.49
C GLY A 292 6.80 -1.04 -36.03
N GLU A 293 6.38 -0.06 -35.21
CA GLU A 293 5.40 0.97 -35.56
C GLU A 293 5.91 2.34 -35.10
N PRO A 294 5.57 3.44 -35.79
CA PRO A 294 5.93 4.78 -35.37
C PRO A 294 5.50 5.08 -33.93
N LEU A 295 6.44 5.53 -33.10
CA LEU A 295 6.18 5.88 -31.72
C LEU A 295 5.83 7.36 -31.60
N SER A 296 4.54 7.63 -31.43
CA SER A 296 4.01 8.99 -31.24
C SER A 296 4.61 9.69 -30.01
N THR A 297 4.57 11.02 -30.00
CA THR A 297 5.00 11.85 -28.86
C THR A 297 4.32 11.43 -27.56
N GLY A 298 5.13 11.24 -26.51
CA GLY A 298 4.67 10.83 -25.18
C GLY A 298 4.26 9.36 -25.07
N ALA A 299 4.23 8.60 -26.17
CA ALA A 299 3.87 7.19 -26.17
C ALA A 299 5.05 6.32 -25.71
N SER A 300 4.71 5.09 -25.31
CA SER A 300 5.67 4.06 -24.96
C SER A 300 5.31 2.74 -25.62
N THR A 301 6.31 1.94 -25.97
CA THR A 301 6.13 0.58 -26.50
C THR A 301 7.12 -0.37 -25.88
N THR A 302 6.80 -1.66 -25.88
CA THR A 302 7.71 -2.72 -25.42
C THR A 302 8.17 -3.54 -26.62
N VAL A 303 9.47 -3.67 -26.78
CA VAL A 303 10.11 -4.54 -27.77
C VAL A 303 10.86 -5.67 -27.07
N TYR A 304 11.08 -6.77 -27.79
CA TYR A 304 11.81 -7.93 -27.28
C TYR A 304 13.09 -8.14 -28.08
N SER A 305 14.18 -8.44 -27.37
CA SER A 305 15.43 -8.84 -28.02
C SER A 305 15.29 -10.20 -28.71
N GLN A 306 16.26 -10.51 -29.57
CA GLN A 306 16.52 -11.90 -29.94
C GLN A 306 16.84 -12.72 -28.69
N SER A 307 16.45 -14.00 -28.71
CA SER A 307 16.79 -14.92 -27.63
C SER A 307 18.25 -15.35 -27.73
N PHE A 308 18.94 -15.46 -26.60
CA PHE A 308 20.35 -15.85 -26.53
C PHE A 308 20.60 -16.81 -25.37
N LEU A 309 21.72 -17.54 -25.41
CA LEU A 309 22.11 -18.45 -24.33
C LEU A 309 22.89 -17.69 -23.24
N ALA A 310 22.55 -17.95 -21.98
CA ALA A 310 23.33 -17.50 -20.84
C ALA A 310 24.66 -18.26 -20.77
N VAL A 311 25.77 -17.61 -21.09
CA VAL A 311 27.10 -18.25 -21.17
C VAL A 311 28.10 -17.46 -20.33
N GLY A 312 28.79 -18.17 -19.43
CA GLY A 312 29.66 -17.55 -18.42
C GLY A 312 28.87 -17.30 -17.14
N VAL A 313 29.34 -17.88 -16.04
CA VAL A 313 28.73 -17.68 -14.71
C VAL A 313 29.17 -16.33 -14.15
N GLY A 314 28.24 -15.61 -13.52
CA GLY A 314 28.52 -14.37 -12.79
C GLY A 314 27.60 -13.20 -13.16
N GLU A 315 28.07 -11.99 -12.88
CA GLU A 315 27.34 -10.74 -13.12
C GLU A 315 27.56 -10.27 -14.56
N HIS A 316 26.49 -10.28 -15.35
CA HIS A 316 26.44 -9.74 -16.70
C HIS A 316 25.77 -8.37 -16.67
N THR A 317 26.20 -7.49 -17.56
CA THR A 317 25.56 -6.21 -17.80
C THR A 317 24.99 -6.20 -19.21
N ILE A 318 23.67 -6.27 -19.32
CA ILE A 318 22.96 -6.09 -20.58
C ILE A 318 22.93 -4.60 -20.90
N ARG A 319 23.68 -4.19 -21.93
CA ARG A 319 23.69 -2.82 -22.44
C ARG A 319 22.78 -2.71 -23.66
N ILE A 320 21.81 -1.82 -23.57
CA ILE A 320 20.84 -1.49 -24.62
C ILE A 320 21.17 -0.11 -25.15
N VAL A 321 21.22 0.04 -26.47
CA VAL A 321 21.50 1.31 -27.14
C VAL A 321 20.45 1.56 -28.22
N ILE A 322 19.80 2.71 -28.16
CA ILE A 322 18.92 3.19 -29.23
C ILE A 322 19.75 4.01 -30.23
N GLY A 323 19.53 3.78 -31.52
CA GLY A 323 20.22 4.46 -32.60
C GLY A 323 19.36 4.59 -33.85
N ASN A 324 19.90 5.27 -34.86
CA ASN A 324 19.28 5.44 -36.19
C ASN A 324 17.81 5.91 -36.14
N VAL A 325 17.48 6.79 -35.19
CA VAL A 325 16.12 7.32 -35.06
C VAL A 325 15.80 8.23 -36.25
N THR A 326 14.63 8.02 -36.86
CA THR A 326 14.12 8.83 -37.96
C THR A 326 12.73 9.38 -37.61
N PRO A 327 12.49 10.70 -37.74
CA PRO A 327 13.49 11.76 -37.94
C PRO A 327 14.56 11.77 -36.83
N THR A 328 15.73 12.36 -37.11
CA THR A 328 16.83 12.42 -36.12
C THR A 328 16.35 12.99 -34.80
N GLU A 329 16.64 12.29 -33.72
CA GLU A 329 16.21 12.70 -32.38
C GLU A 329 17.03 13.86 -31.82
N SER A 330 16.46 14.59 -30.88
CA SER A 330 17.09 15.79 -30.29
C SER A 330 18.13 15.50 -29.22
N ASN A 331 18.03 14.35 -28.54
CA ASN A 331 18.88 14.01 -27.41
C ASN A 331 19.33 12.56 -27.56
N THR A 332 20.63 12.35 -27.72
CA THR A 332 21.21 11.01 -27.85
C THR A 332 21.96 10.58 -26.58
N SER A 333 21.99 11.43 -25.55
CA SER A 333 22.80 11.21 -24.35
C SER A 333 22.17 10.18 -23.39
N ASP A 334 20.87 9.94 -23.54
CA ASP A 334 20.06 9.03 -22.74
C ASP A 334 19.62 7.76 -23.50
N ASN A 335 20.12 7.56 -24.72
CA ASN A 335 19.83 6.39 -25.55
C ASN A 335 20.35 5.07 -25.00
N THR A 336 21.09 5.08 -23.89
CA THR A 336 21.73 3.89 -23.33
C THR A 336 21.13 3.51 -21.99
N ARG A 337 20.75 2.24 -21.84
CA ARG A 337 20.38 1.64 -20.56
C ARG A 337 21.24 0.41 -20.27
N LYS A 338 21.61 0.24 -19.01
CA LYS A 338 22.28 -0.98 -18.51
C LYS A 338 21.35 -1.71 -17.53
N VAL A 339 21.28 -3.03 -17.66
CA VAL A 339 20.50 -3.92 -16.79
C VAL A 339 21.40 -5.06 -16.32
N ALA A 340 21.41 -5.33 -15.02
CA ALA A 340 22.16 -6.45 -14.47
C ALA A 340 21.42 -7.77 -14.74
N MET A 341 22.17 -8.82 -15.04
CA MET A 341 21.68 -10.19 -15.16
C MET A 341 22.69 -11.12 -14.49
N THR A 342 22.26 -11.88 -13.48
CA THR A 342 23.14 -12.85 -12.80
C THR A 342 22.94 -14.23 -13.40
N VAL A 343 23.97 -14.74 -14.07
CA VAL A 343 24.00 -16.12 -14.57
C VAL A 343 24.51 -17.05 -13.47
N ARG A 344 23.70 -18.05 -13.12
CA ARG A 344 24.01 -19.04 -12.09
C ARG A 344 24.61 -20.30 -12.73
N PRO A 345 25.47 -21.06 -12.03
CA PRO A 345 26.00 -22.30 -12.57
C PRO A 345 24.88 -23.31 -12.83
N SER A 346 24.96 -24.04 -13.95
CA SER A 346 24.12 -25.23 -14.13
C SER A 346 24.69 -26.36 -13.28
N MET A 347 23.89 -26.95 -12.40
CA MET A 347 24.28 -28.21 -11.78
C MET A 347 24.23 -29.28 -12.87
N GLY A 348 25.38 -29.83 -13.27
CA GLY A 348 25.47 -30.99 -14.15
C GLY A 348 24.71 -32.21 -13.58
N PRO A 349 24.56 -33.30 -14.36
CA PRO A 349 23.93 -34.52 -13.85
C PRO A 349 24.65 -34.91 -12.56
N GLY A 350 23.89 -35.02 -11.47
CA GLY A 350 24.43 -35.36 -10.16
C GLY A 350 25.33 -36.60 -10.26
N PRO A 351 26.34 -36.74 -9.38
CA PRO A 351 27.17 -37.92 -9.39
C PRO A 351 26.28 -39.15 -9.25
N THR A 352 26.20 -39.95 -10.32
CA THR A 352 25.79 -41.35 -10.22
C THR A 352 26.82 -42.03 -9.33
N GLY A 353 26.50 -42.19 -8.05
CA GLY A 353 27.35 -42.85 -7.07
C GLY A 353 27.64 -41.95 -5.87
N GLY A 354 26.91 -42.19 -4.78
CA GLY A 354 27.15 -41.54 -3.50
C GLY A 354 26.03 -41.88 -2.53
N GLU A 355 26.32 -42.82 -1.64
CA GLU A 355 25.47 -43.36 -0.58
C GLU A 355 24.64 -42.26 0.13
N ILE A 356 23.37 -42.55 0.36
CA ILE A 356 22.54 -41.74 1.26
C ILE A 356 23.18 -41.81 2.66
N PRO A 357 23.60 -40.69 3.28
CA PRO A 357 24.00 -40.73 4.67
C PRO A 357 22.76 -41.08 5.50
N PHE A 358 22.79 -42.27 6.11
CA PHE A 358 21.81 -42.73 7.09
C PHE A 358 21.78 -41.78 8.30
N GLY A 359 21.10 -40.64 8.17
CA GLY A 359 21.01 -39.63 9.24
C GLY A 359 19.71 -38.83 9.25
N THR A 360 19.00 -38.72 8.12
CA THR A 360 17.79 -37.89 8.01
C THR A 360 16.48 -38.63 8.23
N LEU A 361 16.47 -39.96 8.29
CA LEU A 361 15.26 -40.73 8.66
C LEU A 361 15.06 -40.83 10.19
N ALA A 362 16.13 -40.73 10.99
CA ALA A 362 16.06 -40.84 12.45
C ALA A 362 15.41 -39.62 13.12
N ILE A 363 15.53 -38.43 12.51
CA ILE A 363 14.99 -37.18 13.05
C ILE A 363 13.47 -37.10 12.89
N ILE A 364 12.92 -37.68 11.81
CA ILE A 364 11.48 -37.69 11.54
C ILE A 364 10.76 -38.71 12.41
N VAL A 365 11.36 -39.88 12.66
CA VAL A 365 10.78 -40.91 13.55
C VAL A 365 10.85 -40.50 15.03
N GLY A 366 11.89 -39.77 15.45
CA GLY A 366 12.02 -39.27 16.83
C GLY A 366 10.95 -38.24 17.22
N LEU A 367 10.55 -37.37 16.30
CA LEU A 367 9.53 -36.33 16.57
C LEU A 367 8.09 -36.89 16.64
N LEU A 368 7.79 -37.98 15.93
CA LEU A 368 6.51 -38.69 16.04
C LEU A 368 6.37 -39.49 17.34
N ALA A 369 7.47 -40.05 17.86
CA ALA A 369 7.46 -40.80 19.12
C ALA A 369 7.23 -39.90 20.35
N ALA A 370 7.74 -38.66 20.35
CA ALA A 370 7.54 -37.70 21.44
C ALA A 370 6.08 -37.22 21.55
N GLY A 371 5.38 -37.05 20.42
CA GLY A 371 3.97 -36.65 20.39
C GLY A 371 3.02 -37.71 20.95
N ILE A 372 3.32 -38.99 20.69
CA ILE A 372 2.50 -40.12 21.16
C ILE A 372 2.69 -40.34 22.67
N ALA A 373 3.91 -40.19 23.20
CA ALA A 373 4.17 -40.31 24.64
C ALA A 373 3.46 -39.24 25.49
N ALA A 374 3.33 -38.02 24.97
CA ALA A 374 2.61 -36.93 25.64
C ALA A 374 1.09 -37.19 25.73
N LEU A 375 0.48 -37.74 24.67
CA LEU A 375 -0.94 -38.10 24.64
C LEU A 375 -1.25 -39.29 25.57
N VAL A 376 -0.36 -40.29 25.65
CA VAL A 376 -0.51 -41.43 26.57
C VAL A 376 -0.31 -41.01 28.03
N GLY A 377 0.60 -40.06 28.30
CA GLY A 377 0.80 -39.47 29.64
C GLY A 377 -0.42 -38.69 30.13
N ALA A 378 -1.06 -37.91 29.26
CA ALA A 378 -2.28 -37.16 29.59
C ALA A 378 -3.48 -38.10 29.85
N ALA A 379 -3.64 -39.14 29.03
CA ALA A 379 -4.71 -40.12 29.21
C ALA A 379 -4.55 -40.97 30.49
N THR A 380 -3.32 -41.31 30.89
CA THR A 380 -3.05 -42.06 32.13
C THR A 380 -3.19 -41.21 33.39
N LEU A 381 -3.00 -39.89 33.32
CA LEU A 381 -3.29 -38.96 34.42
C LEU A 381 -4.78 -38.75 34.63
N LEU A 382 -5.58 -38.71 33.56
CA LEU A 382 -7.03 -38.52 33.60
C LEU A 382 -7.81 -39.78 34.02
N THR A 383 -7.20 -40.97 33.93
CA THR A 383 -7.84 -42.26 34.24
C THR A 383 -7.40 -42.88 35.57
N ARG A 384 -6.49 -42.25 36.33
CA ARG A 384 -6.09 -42.76 37.65
C ARG A 384 -7.27 -42.66 38.64
N PRO A 385 -7.73 -43.77 39.22
CA PRO A 385 -8.76 -43.72 40.25
C PRO A 385 -8.21 -43.01 41.50
N ARG A 386 -8.94 -42.01 41.99
CA ARG A 386 -8.64 -41.35 43.28
C ARG A 386 -8.53 -42.41 44.36
N LYS A 387 -7.39 -42.48 45.07
CA LYS A 387 -7.30 -43.25 46.32
C LYS A 387 -8.35 -42.67 47.27
N ARG A 388 -9.32 -43.50 47.70
CA ARG A 388 -10.18 -43.18 48.83
C ARG A 388 -9.27 -43.02 50.06
N GLY A 389 -9.28 -41.83 50.66
CA GLY A 389 -8.66 -41.61 51.96
C GLY A 389 -9.35 -42.46 53.04
N PRO A 390 -8.72 -42.65 54.21
CA PRO A 390 -9.33 -43.35 55.33
C PRO A 390 -10.67 -42.70 55.70
N LEU A 391 -11.69 -43.53 55.95
CA LEU A 391 -12.99 -43.06 56.42
C LEU A 391 -12.81 -42.23 57.70
N GLU A 392 -13.35 -41.03 57.68
CA GLU A 392 -13.47 -40.15 58.84
C GLU A 392 -14.32 -40.86 59.92
N PRO A 393 -13.93 -40.85 61.20
CA PRO A 393 -14.74 -41.43 62.25
C PRO A 393 -16.08 -40.66 62.37
N PRO A 394 -17.18 -41.33 62.76
CA PRO A 394 -18.49 -40.71 62.79
C PRO A 394 -18.52 -39.52 63.78
N PRO A 395 -19.35 -38.50 63.50
CA PRO A 395 -19.46 -37.32 64.33
C PRO A 395 -19.99 -37.67 65.72
N ALA A 396 -19.53 -36.93 66.73
CA ALA A 396 -20.07 -37.04 68.09
C ALA A 396 -21.56 -36.70 68.11
N GLU A 397 -22.31 -37.50 68.85
CA GLU A 397 -23.76 -37.39 69.04
C GLU A 397 -24.13 -36.00 69.62
N PRO A 398 -25.14 -35.30 69.06
CA PRO A 398 -25.54 -34.00 69.56
C PRO A 398 -26.17 -34.15 70.95
N THR A 399 -25.76 -33.29 71.88
CA THR A 399 -26.35 -33.21 73.22
C THR A 399 -27.84 -32.93 73.13
N ASP A 400 -28.65 -33.78 73.77
CA ASP A 400 -30.10 -33.64 73.88
C ASP A 400 -30.47 -32.27 74.49
N GLN A 401 -31.10 -31.42 73.69
CA GLN A 401 -31.67 -30.13 74.10
C GLN A 401 -33.20 -30.20 74.23
N SER A 402 -33.74 -31.34 74.62
CA SER A 402 -35.18 -31.45 74.92
C SER A 402 -35.48 -30.83 76.30
N PRO A 403 -36.42 -29.87 76.40
CA PRO A 403 -36.83 -29.29 77.67
C PRO A 403 -37.59 -30.32 78.53
N PRO A 404 -37.52 -30.23 79.88
CA PRO A 404 -38.23 -31.17 80.74
C PRO A 404 -39.75 -31.02 80.59
N PRO A 405 -40.53 -32.12 80.52
CA PRO A 405 -41.98 -32.04 80.54
C PRO A 405 -42.49 -31.58 81.91
N LEU A 406 -43.41 -30.62 81.87
CA LEU A 406 -44.23 -30.13 82.98
C LEU A 406 -45.39 -31.12 83.26
N HIS A 407 -45.30 -31.88 84.38
CA HIS A 407 -46.37 -32.45 85.27
C HIS A 407 -47.61 -33.19 84.68
N PRO A 408 -48.56 -33.83 85.46
CA PRO A 408 -48.79 -33.93 86.92
C PRO A 408 -48.99 -35.43 87.39
N PRO A 409 -49.68 -35.86 88.49
CA PRO A 409 -50.68 -35.23 89.38
C PRO A 409 -50.11 -34.40 90.54
#